data_AF-A0A956G7U6-F1
#
_entry.id   AF-A0A956G7U6-F1
#
_cell.length_a   1.000
_cell.length_b   1.000
_cell.length_c   1.000
_cell.angle_alpha   90.00
_cell.angle_beta   90.00
_cell.angle_gamma   90.00
#
_symmetry.space_group_name_H-M   'P 1'
#
loop_
_entity.id
_entity.type
_entity.pdbx_description
1 polymer ?
#
loop_
_entity_poly.entity_id
_entity_poly.type
_entity_poly.pdbx_seq_one_letter_code
_entity_poly.pdbx_strand_id
1 'polypeptide(L)'
;MKAAPARVAAVTAACALLCAVSCARPAPRTYAHKPTVTAGAGGNNQPRRRLTVFSRARGKRVSRADLLAIYGGWFRRPYPYMFSGGTRLSIGGRSLGVFMGGVKGIILYGGLSGAIARHKGYSKRGFYNTDPIKQLAGLAVYKRHETRSLHDFSRFNPAIVRWGYQKLIPNPNDRILGVRAQEIYKRVFSRFFRLMSAAYRYLKRKRGGLAAEAKAYRTNLVGTRTDALTWLPQRYGGALPAFRTSAGSALTAPMAIGFWLRRTLDGTAGELHKGLTKLMTLFDRGWWTKHGAP
;
A
#
# COMPACT_ATOMS: atom_id res chain seq x y z
N MET A 1 13.41 -23.03 -36.66
CA MET A 1 13.19 -22.99 -35.19
C MET A 1 12.10 -21.97 -34.88
N LYS A 2 11.07 -22.29 -34.07
CA LYS A 2 9.96 -21.37 -33.77
C LYS A 2 10.32 -20.43 -32.61
N ALA A 3 10.43 -19.13 -32.88
CA ALA A 3 10.66 -18.13 -31.84
C ALA A 3 9.42 -17.98 -30.94
N ALA A 4 9.54 -18.33 -29.66
CA ALA A 4 8.47 -18.10 -28.69
C ALA A 4 8.38 -16.59 -28.36
N PRO A 5 7.23 -15.92 -28.55
CA PRO A 5 7.12 -14.48 -28.30
C PRO A 5 7.17 -14.20 -26.80
N ALA A 6 8.33 -13.69 -26.35
CA ALA A 6 8.59 -13.33 -24.97
C ALA A 6 7.54 -12.33 -24.44
N ARG A 7 6.95 -12.64 -23.29
CA ARG A 7 5.92 -11.82 -22.64
C ARG A 7 6.33 -11.45 -21.22
N VAL A 8 5.61 -10.44 -20.71
CA VAL A 8 5.43 -10.11 -19.29
C VAL A 8 6.51 -9.22 -18.67
N ALA A 9 6.03 -8.53 -17.64
CA ALA A 9 6.64 -7.43 -16.92
C ALA A 9 6.12 -7.43 -15.47
N ALA A 10 6.92 -6.99 -14.48
CA ALA A 10 6.63 -7.02 -13.04
C ALA A 10 7.23 -5.92 -12.11
N VAL A 11 6.55 -5.37 -11.07
CA VAL A 11 7.07 -4.25 -10.19
C VAL A 11 6.04 -3.49 -9.30
N THR A 12 6.04 -2.14 -9.28
CA THR A 12 5.84 -1.27 -8.09
C THR A 12 4.41 -0.83 -7.68
N ALA A 13 3.52 -0.50 -8.61
CA ALA A 13 2.18 0.06 -8.35
C ALA A 13 1.18 -0.99 -7.84
N ALA A 14 1.50 -2.27 -7.99
CA ALA A 14 0.89 -3.35 -7.23
C ALA A 14 0.90 -3.08 -5.73
N CYS A 15 2.09 -2.93 -5.14
CA CYS A 15 2.23 -2.66 -3.71
C CYS A 15 1.74 -1.28 -3.29
N ALA A 16 1.53 -0.36 -4.24
CA ALA A 16 0.80 0.87 -3.96
C ALA A 16 -0.71 0.56 -3.76
N LEU A 17 -1.36 -0.03 -4.76
CA LEU A 17 -2.80 -0.37 -4.69
C LEU A 17 -3.16 -1.33 -3.55
N LEU A 18 -2.21 -2.17 -3.18
CA LEU A 18 -2.34 -3.17 -2.13
C LEU A 18 -2.59 -2.59 -0.71
N CYS A 19 -2.49 -1.27 -0.50
CA CYS A 19 -2.12 -0.75 0.82
C CYS A 19 -2.78 0.55 1.34
N ALA A 20 -3.51 1.31 0.52
CA ALA A 20 -3.98 2.69 0.83
C ALA A 20 -4.72 2.93 2.18
N VAL A 21 -4.54 4.12 2.75
CA VAL A 21 -5.40 4.66 3.82
C VAL A 21 -5.43 3.83 5.13
N SER A 22 -4.50 4.19 6.00
CA SER A 22 -4.70 4.20 7.45
C SER A 22 -3.78 5.28 8.05
N CYS A 23 -4.26 6.09 9.01
CA CYS A 23 -3.60 7.30 9.55
C CYS A 23 -3.32 8.42 8.55
N ALA A 24 -4.21 9.41 8.47
CA ALA A 24 -3.91 10.84 8.54
C ALA A 24 -5.24 11.58 8.70
N ARG A 25 -5.36 12.45 9.71
CA ARG A 25 -6.59 13.22 9.96
C ARG A 25 -6.94 14.10 8.75
N PRO A 26 -8.23 14.38 8.45
CA PRO A 26 -8.58 15.67 7.88
C PRO A 26 -8.19 16.77 8.88
N ALA A 27 -7.77 17.95 8.40
CA ALA A 27 -7.45 19.07 9.28
C ALA A 27 -8.61 19.36 10.27
N PRO A 28 -8.33 19.76 11.52
CA PRO A 28 -9.38 20.01 12.50
C PRO A 28 -10.25 21.18 12.02
N ARG A 29 -11.49 20.88 11.62
CA ARG A 29 -12.56 21.87 11.70
C ARG A 29 -13.01 21.89 13.15
N THR A 30 -13.15 23.10 13.70
CA THR A 30 -13.85 23.33 14.96
C THR A 30 -15.26 22.74 14.85
N TYR A 31 -15.63 21.87 15.78
CA TYR A 31 -16.93 21.24 15.82
C TYR A 31 -17.79 21.95 16.86
N ALA A 32 -18.80 22.69 16.41
CA ALA A 32 -19.90 23.10 17.27
C ALA A 32 -20.69 21.87 17.70
N HIS A 33 -21.04 21.77 18.99
CA HIS A 33 -21.89 20.71 19.50
C HIS A 33 -23.30 20.80 18.90
N LYS A 34 -23.89 19.64 18.59
CA LYS A 34 -25.35 19.47 18.43
C LYS A 34 -25.84 18.33 19.33
N PRO A 35 -27.10 18.39 19.79
CA PRO A 35 -27.57 17.63 20.94
C PRO A 35 -27.83 16.14 20.65
N THR A 36 -27.88 15.39 21.74
CA THR A 36 -28.16 13.95 21.83
C THR A 36 -29.57 13.61 21.32
N VAL A 37 -29.71 12.49 20.60
CA VAL A 37 -31.01 11.90 20.26
C VAL A 37 -31.14 10.56 20.99
N THR A 38 -32.28 10.37 21.65
CA THR A 38 -32.61 9.21 22.49
C THR A 38 -32.84 7.94 21.67
N ALA A 39 -32.49 6.77 22.23
CA ALA A 39 -32.60 5.50 21.54
C ALA A 39 -33.98 4.85 21.71
N GLY A 40 -34.60 4.44 20.59
CA GLY A 40 -35.78 3.56 20.59
C GLY A 40 -35.38 2.09 20.41
N ALA A 41 -35.98 1.19 21.20
CA ALA A 41 -35.77 -0.25 21.06
C ALA A 41 -36.62 -0.82 19.90
N GLY A 42 -35.98 -1.55 18.98
CA GLY A 42 -36.64 -2.19 17.83
C GLY A 42 -36.16 -3.63 17.65
N GLY A 43 -37.10 -4.57 17.46
CA GLY A 43 -36.86 -6.01 17.53
C GLY A 43 -35.95 -6.59 16.44
N ASN A 44 -35.13 -7.58 16.82
CA ASN A 44 -34.20 -8.27 15.93
C ASN A 44 -34.88 -9.41 15.14
N ASN A 45 -35.47 -9.10 13.99
CA ASN A 45 -35.78 -10.10 12.95
C ASN A 45 -34.94 -9.83 11.70
N GLN A 46 -33.64 -10.12 11.78
CA GLN A 46 -32.71 -10.03 10.63
C GLN A 46 -32.84 -11.29 9.75
N PRO A 47 -33.35 -11.18 8.50
CA PRO A 47 -33.43 -12.35 7.62
C PRO A 47 -32.03 -12.89 7.32
N ARG A 48 -31.89 -14.22 7.32
CA ARG A 48 -30.63 -14.92 7.00
C ARG A 48 -30.19 -14.56 5.57
N ARG A 49 -29.35 -13.53 5.44
CA ARG A 49 -28.75 -13.09 4.17
C ARG A 49 -28.02 -14.28 3.54
N ARG A 50 -28.57 -14.82 2.45
CA ARG A 50 -27.88 -15.78 1.59
C ARG A 50 -26.51 -15.22 1.26
N LEU A 51 -25.45 -15.93 1.66
CA LEU A 51 -24.08 -15.60 1.28
C LEU A 51 -23.97 -15.71 -0.23
N THR A 52 -24.11 -14.57 -0.92
CA THR A 52 -23.93 -14.50 -2.36
C THR A 52 -22.51 -14.96 -2.65
N VAL A 53 -22.37 -16.10 -3.33
CA VAL A 53 -21.07 -16.61 -3.75
C VAL A 53 -20.47 -15.56 -4.68
N PHE A 54 -19.60 -14.70 -4.15
CA PHE A 54 -18.97 -13.63 -4.90
C PHE A 54 -18.24 -14.27 -6.08
N SER A 55 -18.82 -14.11 -7.28
CA SER A 55 -18.18 -14.54 -8.52
C SER A 55 -16.78 -13.92 -8.54
N ARG A 56 -15.78 -14.70 -8.98
CA ARG A 56 -14.37 -14.31 -8.90
C ARG A 56 -14.09 -13.14 -9.84
N ALA A 57 -14.44 -11.92 -9.43
CA ALA A 57 -14.40 -10.70 -10.22
C ALA A 57 -12.99 -10.48 -10.77
N ARG A 58 -12.80 -10.80 -12.05
CA ARG A 58 -11.52 -10.64 -12.75
C ARG A 58 -11.44 -9.18 -13.18
N GLY A 59 -10.74 -8.36 -12.41
CA GLY A 59 -10.52 -6.96 -12.77
C GLY A 59 -9.90 -6.81 -14.16
N LYS A 60 -10.14 -5.66 -14.79
CA LYS A 60 -9.77 -5.34 -16.18
C LYS A 60 -8.30 -5.64 -16.49
N ARG A 61 -7.99 -6.00 -17.73
CA ARG A 61 -6.59 -6.10 -18.17
C ARG A 61 -5.99 -4.69 -18.29
N VAL A 62 -4.74 -4.52 -17.86
CA VAL A 62 -3.94 -3.33 -18.16
C VAL A 62 -2.97 -3.71 -19.27
N SER A 63 -2.93 -2.93 -20.35
CA SER A 63 -2.01 -3.21 -21.44
C SER A 63 -0.56 -2.94 -21.03
N ARG A 64 0.40 -3.53 -21.75
CA ARG A 64 1.82 -3.34 -21.48
C ARG A 64 2.24 -1.86 -21.65
N ALA A 65 1.72 -1.22 -22.69
CA ALA A 65 1.92 0.21 -22.97
C ALA A 65 1.25 1.10 -21.92
N ASP A 66 -0.02 0.83 -21.55
CA ASP A 66 -0.73 1.55 -20.48
C ASP A 66 0.08 1.56 -19.19
N LEU A 67 0.62 0.39 -18.82
CA LEU A 67 1.39 0.25 -17.60
C LEU A 67 2.64 1.13 -17.61
N LEU A 68 3.43 1.11 -18.69
CA LEU A 68 4.62 1.98 -18.83
C LEU A 68 4.25 3.47 -18.78
N ALA A 69 3.21 3.87 -19.50
CA ALA A 69 2.77 5.26 -19.57
C ALA A 69 2.31 5.77 -18.20
N ILE A 70 1.59 4.95 -17.42
CA ILE A 70 1.20 5.25 -16.03
C ILE A 70 2.44 5.49 -15.15
N TYR A 71 3.50 4.66 -15.25
CA TYR A 71 4.73 4.92 -14.49
C TYR A 71 5.51 6.13 -15.00
N GLY A 72 5.56 6.35 -16.31
CA GLY A 72 6.15 7.57 -16.86
C GLY A 72 5.45 8.83 -16.31
N GLY A 73 4.12 8.78 -16.19
CA GLY A 73 3.31 9.82 -15.55
C GLY A 73 3.52 9.96 -14.03
N TRP A 74 4.01 8.92 -13.36
CA TRP A 74 4.41 8.93 -11.94
C TRP A 74 5.78 9.61 -11.76
N PHE A 75 6.82 9.13 -12.46
CA PHE A 75 8.20 9.61 -12.29
C PHE A 75 8.44 11.05 -12.77
N ARG A 76 7.59 11.60 -13.65
CA ARG A 76 7.66 13.01 -14.05
C ARG A 76 7.22 13.99 -12.95
N ARG A 77 6.32 13.59 -12.03
CA ARG A 77 5.70 14.46 -11.01
C ARG A 77 5.58 13.84 -9.60
N PRO A 78 6.60 13.16 -9.05
CA PRO A 78 6.56 12.70 -7.67
C PRO A 78 6.88 13.86 -6.71
N TYR A 79 6.37 13.84 -5.48
CA TYR A 79 6.66 14.91 -4.51
C TYR A 79 8.09 14.75 -3.95
N PRO A 80 8.98 15.77 -4.04
CA PRO A 80 10.40 15.61 -3.70
C PRO A 80 10.69 15.13 -2.28
N TYR A 81 9.91 15.57 -1.29
CA TYR A 81 10.10 15.21 0.12
C TYR A 81 9.85 13.72 0.45
N MET A 82 9.36 12.93 -0.52
CA MET A 82 9.20 11.48 -0.37
C MET A 82 10.50 10.70 -0.63
N PHE A 83 11.59 11.36 -0.99
CA PHE A 83 12.89 10.75 -1.31
C PHE A 83 14.01 11.33 -0.45
N SER A 84 15.02 10.52 -0.17
CA SER A 84 16.24 10.96 0.53
C SER A 84 17.14 11.80 -0.38
N GLY A 85 18.10 12.49 0.24
CA GLY A 85 19.33 12.92 -0.43
C GLY A 85 20.26 11.74 -0.75
N GLY A 86 21.48 12.05 -1.21
CA GLY A 86 22.51 11.07 -1.56
C GLY A 86 22.46 10.61 -3.03
N THR A 87 22.87 9.36 -3.27
CA THR A 87 22.93 8.76 -4.62
C THR A 87 21.56 8.79 -5.31
N ARG A 88 21.47 9.57 -6.38
CA ARG A 88 20.23 9.76 -7.13
C ARG A 88 20.19 8.95 -8.42
N LEU A 89 18.98 8.65 -8.87
CA LEU A 89 18.66 8.14 -10.19
C LEU A 89 18.09 9.30 -11.02
N SER A 90 18.70 9.59 -12.17
CA SER A 90 18.10 10.49 -13.17
C SER A 90 17.04 9.75 -13.97
N ILE A 91 15.80 10.24 -13.95
CA ILE A 91 14.67 9.66 -14.67
C ILE A 91 13.64 10.75 -14.99
N GLY A 92 13.25 10.88 -16.26
CA GLY A 92 12.18 11.81 -16.68
C GLY A 92 12.44 13.28 -16.35
N GLY A 93 13.70 13.73 -16.38
CA GLY A 93 14.10 15.09 -15.97
C GLY A 93 14.10 15.33 -14.46
N ARG A 94 14.05 14.27 -13.65
CA ARG A 94 14.10 14.33 -12.17
C ARG A 94 15.27 13.52 -11.64
N SER A 95 15.85 13.96 -10.53
CA SER A 95 16.92 13.29 -9.81
C SER A 95 16.38 12.76 -8.48
N LEU A 96 16.15 11.45 -8.38
CA LEU A 96 15.41 10.80 -7.28
C LEU A 96 16.35 9.94 -6.41
N GLY A 97 16.39 10.19 -5.10
CA GLY A 97 17.07 9.33 -4.14
C GLY A 97 16.25 8.10 -3.75
N VAL A 98 16.56 7.49 -2.59
CA VAL A 98 15.79 6.37 -2.05
C VAL A 98 14.42 6.87 -1.62
N PHE A 99 13.35 6.19 -2.02
CA PHE A 99 11.99 6.46 -1.58
C PHE A 99 11.85 6.16 -0.08
N MET A 100 11.67 7.23 0.68
CA MET A 100 11.51 7.22 2.13
C MET A 100 10.04 7.15 2.53
N GLY A 101 9.11 7.59 1.68
CA GLY A 101 7.68 7.66 2.00
C GLY A 101 7.05 6.33 2.44
N GLY A 102 5.97 6.42 3.21
CA GLY A 102 5.06 5.29 3.40
C GLY A 102 4.24 4.98 2.15
N VAL A 103 3.36 3.99 2.23
CA VAL A 103 2.43 3.61 1.15
C VAL A 103 1.68 4.79 0.53
N LYS A 104 1.15 5.71 1.36
CA LYS A 104 0.45 6.91 0.88
C LYS A 104 1.34 7.75 -0.05
N GLY A 105 2.65 7.70 0.19
CA GLY A 105 3.70 8.28 -0.64
C GLY A 105 3.81 7.69 -2.05
N ILE A 106 3.30 6.49 -2.32
CA ILE A 106 3.28 5.92 -3.69
C ILE A 106 1.96 6.24 -4.39
N ILE A 107 0.83 6.11 -3.69
CA ILE A 107 -0.52 6.23 -4.28
C ILE A 107 -0.92 7.69 -4.49
N LEU A 108 -0.75 8.50 -3.44
CA LEU A 108 -1.26 9.86 -3.33
C LEU A 108 -0.16 10.87 -3.67
N TYR A 109 0.91 10.90 -2.88
CA TYR A 109 2.05 11.82 -3.08
C TYR A 109 3.06 11.35 -4.15
N GLY A 110 2.96 10.10 -4.60
CA GLY A 110 3.63 9.64 -5.82
C GLY A 110 2.82 9.99 -7.06
N GLY A 111 1.56 10.37 -6.87
CA GLY A 111 0.67 10.75 -7.96
C GLY A 111 0.14 9.59 -8.79
N LEU A 112 0.23 8.33 -8.36
CA LEU A 112 -0.26 7.17 -9.13
C LEU A 112 -1.71 7.32 -9.59
N SER A 113 -2.62 7.72 -8.69
CA SER A 113 -4.02 8.01 -9.06
C SER A 113 -4.11 9.13 -10.10
N GLY A 114 -3.26 10.15 -10.01
CA GLY A 114 -3.18 11.25 -10.99
C GLY A 114 -2.52 10.86 -12.31
N ALA A 115 -1.58 9.91 -12.32
CA ALA A 115 -0.95 9.39 -13.52
C ALA A 115 -1.92 8.51 -14.31
N ILE A 116 -2.68 7.65 -13.61
CA ILE A 116 -3.79 6.90 -14.21
C ILE A 116 -4.86 7.84 -14.77
N ALA A 117 -5.24 8.87 -14.00
CA ALA A 117 -6.21 9.88 -14.44
C ALA A 117 -5.80 10.55 -15.75
N ARG A 118 -4.58 11.11 -15.81
CA ARG A 118 -4.03 11.73 -17.03
C ARG A 118 -3.91 10.75 -18.20
N HIS A 119 -3.43 9.53 -17.94
CA HIS A 119 -3.19 8.54 -19.01
C HIS A 119 -4.47 7.96 -19.62
N LYS A 120 -5.55 7.83 -18.83
CA LYS A 120 -6.83 7.24 -19.29
C LYS A 120 -7.96 8.26 -19.49
N GLY A 121 -7.69 9.56 -19.34
CA GLY A 121 -8.72 10.61 -19.42
C GLY A 121 -9.74 10.59 -18.28
N TYR A 122 -9.42 9.99 -17.13
CA TYR A 122 -10.36 9.88 -16.01
C TYR A 122 -10.36 11.16 -15.15
N SER A 123 -11.53 11.59 -14.69
CA SER A 123 -11.64 12.69 -13.73
C SER A 123 -11.09 12.30 -12.35
N LYS A 124 -10.47 13.26 -11.65
CA LYS A 124 -9.91 13.08 -10.31
C LYS A 124 -10.34 14.23 -9.39
N ARG A 125 -11.44 14.03 -8.66
CA ARG A 125 -12.08 15.04 -7.79
C ARG A 125 -11.33 15.25 -6.46
N GLY A 126 -10.06 15.65 -6.52
CA GLY A 126 -9.24 16.01 -5.35
C GLY A 126 -8.12 15.02 -4.98
N PHE A 127 -7.34 15.35 -3.94
CA PHE A 127 -6.09 14.65 -3.60
C PHE A 127 -6.28 13.16 -3.27
N TYR A 128 -7.16 12.86 -2.31
CA TYR A 128 -7.44 11.50 -1.80
C TYR A 128 -8.31 10.63 -2.73
N ASN A 129 -8.76 11.16 -3.87
CA ASN A 129 -9.63 10.44 -4.79
C ASN A 129 -8.89 9.23 -5.42
N THR A 130 -9.45 8.04 -5.24
CA THR A 130 -8.98 6.76 -5.80
C THR A 130 -9.87 6.21 -6.92
N ASP A 131 -10.79 7.01 -7.46
CA ASP A 131 -11.68 6.58 -8.54
C ASP A 131 -10.93 6.23 -9.85
N PRO A 132 -9.85 6.94 -10.26
CA PRO A 132 -9.06 6.51 -11.42
C PRO A 132 -8.53 5.08 -11.28
N ILE A 133 -8.18 4.67 -10.05
CA ILE A 133 -7.75 3.31 -9.74
C ILE A 133 -8.93 2.32 -9.87
N LYS A 134 -10.10 2.66 -9.31
CA LYS A 134 -11.34 1.87 -9.43
C LYS A 134 -11.75 1.69 -10.90
N GLN A 135 -11.69 2.74 -11.70
CA GLN A 135 -12.07 2.77 -13.11
C GLN A 135 -11.11 1.93 -13.98
N LEU A 136 -9.79 2.07 -13.75
CA LEU A 136 -8.76 1.26 -14.41
C LEU A 136 -8.90 -0.23 -14.08
N ALA A 137 -9.16 -0.56 -12.82
CA ALA A 137 -9.25 -1.96 -12.38
C ALA A 137 -10.61 -2.61 -12.64
N GLY A 138 -11.70 -1.84 -12.75
CA GLY A 138 -13.06 -2.37 -12.69
C GLY A 138 -13.41 -3.00 -11.34
N LEU A 139 -12.75 -2.57 -10.26
CA LEU A 139 -12.87 -3.14 -8.92
C LEU A 139 -12.92 -2.03 -7.87
N ALA A 140 -13.81 -2.14 -6.88
CA ALA A 140 -13.80 -1.24 -5.73
C ALA A 140 -12.48 -1.34 -4.98
N VAL A 141 -11.88 -0.21 -4.60
CA VAL A 141 -10.60 -0.16 -3.88
C VAL A 141 -10.75 -0.63 -2.44
N TYR A 142 -11.81 -0.16 -1.77
CA TYR A 142 -12.12 -0.48 -0.38
C TYR A 142 -13.40 -1.30 -0.29
N LYS A 143 -13.49 -2.20 0.70
CA LYS A 143 -14.76 -2.75 1.19
C LYS A 143 -15.53 -1.71 2.00
N ARG A 144 -14.78 -0.90 2.76
CA ARG A 144 -15.27 0.14 3.65
C ARG A 144 -14.18 1.20 3.81
N HIS A 145 -14.56 2.46 3.62
CA HIS A 145 -13.71 3.60 3.97
C HIS A 145 -13.66 3.77 5.50
N GLU A 146 -12.58 4.34 6.02
CA GLU A 146 -12.53 4.78 7.42
C GLU A 146 -13.59 5.84 7.70
N THR A 147 -14.20 5.77 8.88
CA THR A 147 -14.88 6.94 9.44
C THR A 147 -13.83 7.98 9.86
N ARG A 148 -14.25 9.19 10.26
CA ARG A 148 -13.32 10.21 10.80
C ARG A 148 -12.72 9.84 12.18
N SER A 149 -12.95 8.63 12.67
CA SER A 149 -12.47 8.14 13.96
C SER A 149 -10.98 7.75 13.90
N LEU A 150 -10.21 8.17 14.91
CA LEU A 150 -8.81 7.76 15.09
C LEU A 150 -8.66 6.25 15.40
N HIS A 151 -9.75 5.60 15.81
CA HIS A 151 -9.82 4.18 16.14
C HIS A 151 -10.25 3.30 14.96
N ASP A 152 -10.48 3.90 13.78
CA ASP A 152 -10.86 3.18 12.56
C ASP A 152 -9.80 3.33 11.45
N PHE A 153 -9.87 2.45 10.44
CA PHE A 153 -9.04 2.53 9.24
C PHE A 153 -9.72 1.91 8.04
N SER A 154 -9.35 2.34 6.83
CA SER A 154 -9.98 1.83 5.60
C SER A 154 -9.63 0.37 5.37
N ARG A 155 -10.60 -0.42 4.91
CA ARG A 155 -10.52 -1.88 4.77
C ARG A 155 -10.46 -2.25 3.30
N PHE A 156 -9.42 -2.99 2.89
CA PHE A 156 -9.23 -3.32 1.48
C PHE A 156 -10.23 -4.30 0.91
N ASN A 157 -10.48 -4.13 -0.39
CA ASN A 157 -10.96 -5.22 -1.21
C ASN A 157 -9.78 -6.16 -1.55
N PRO A 158 -9.74 -7.44 -1.11
CA PRO A 158 -8.67 -8.36 -1.47
C PRO A 158 -8.59 -8.60 -3.00
N ALA A 159 -9.67 -8.33 -3.76
CA ALA A 159 -9.64 -8.38 -5.21
C ALA A 159 -8.82 -7.24 -5.85
N ILE A 160 -8.89 -5.99 -5.36
CA ILE A 160 -8.05 -4.89 -5.90
C ILE A 160 -6.57 -5.15 -5.58
N VAL A 161 -6.34 -5.67 -4.38
CA VAL A 161 -5.07 -6.13 -3.82
C VAL A 161 -4.45 -7.20 -4.73
N ARG A 162 -5.21 -8.26 -5.05
CA ARG A 162 -4.82 -9.32 -5.98
C ARG A 162 -4.55 -8.82 -7.40
N TRP A 163 -5.48 -8.02 -7.93
CA TRP A 163 -5.37 -7.42 -9.24
C TRP A 163 -4.09 -6.58 -9.38
N GLY A 164 -3.74 -5.82 -8.33
CA GLY A 164 -2.50 -5.05 -8.24
C GLY A 164 -1.28 -5.90 -8.57
N TYR A 165 -0.97 -6.93 -7.78
CA TYR A 165 0.23 -7.76 -8.01
C TYR A 165 0.16 -8.64 -9.27
N GLN A 166 -1.01 -8.80 -9.87
CA GLN A 166 -1.18 -9.50 -11.14
C GLN A 166 -0.99 -8.59 -12.37
N LYS A 167 -1.30 -7.30 -12.28
CA LYS A 167 -1.42 -6.39 -13.45
C LYS A 167 -0.54 -5.14 -13.40
N LEU A 168 -0.25 -4.60 -12.22
CA LEU A 168 0.43 -3.31 -12.04
C LEU A 168 1.92 -3.44 -11.75
N ILE A 169 2.58 -4.24 -12.58
CA ILE A 169 3.85 -4.90 -12.26
C ILE A 169 4.69 -4.76 -13.60
N PRO A 170 5.76 -3.91 -13.72
CA PRO A 170 6.65 -3.68 -14.92
C PRO A 170 8.13 -4.26 -14.92
N ASN A 171 8.53 -5.12 -15.89
CA ASN A 171 9.69 -6.07 -15.91
C ASN A 171 11.00 -5.50 -15.37
N PRO A 172 11.86 -6.28 -14.69
CA PRO A 172 13.26 -5.91 -14.47
C PRO A 172 13.97 -5.26 -15.69
N ASN A 173 13.62 -5.71 -16.90
CA ASN A 173 14.16 -5.24 -18.18
C ASN A 173 13.35 -4.11 -18.84
N ASP A 174 12.17 -3.78 -18.34
CA ASP A 174 11.32 -2.71 -18.89
C ASP A 174 12.00 -1.35 -18.79
N ARG A 175 11.93 -0.55 -19.85
CA ARG A 175 12.33 0.86 -19.78
C ARG A 175 11.12 1.74 -19.44
N ILE A 176 11.20 2.43 -18.31
CA ILE A 176 10.29 3.52 -17.91
C ILE A 176 11.09 4.81 -18.05
N LEU A 177 10.71 5.66 -19.02
CA LEU A 177 11.45 6.89 -19.37
C LEU A 177 12.96 6.60 -19.59
N GLY A 178 13.26 5.57 -20.39
CA GLY A 178 14.62 5.11 -20.70
C GLY A 178 15.25 4.19 -19.65
N VAL A 179 14.88 4.28 -18.38
CA VAL A 179 15.53 3.55 -17.27
C VAL A 179 14.92 2.17 -17.04
N ARG A 180 15.76 1.14 -16.86
CA ARG A 180 15.31 -0.22 -16.51
C ARG A 180 14.58 -0.25 -15.16
N ALA A 181 13.42 -0.91 -15.07
CA ALA A 181 12.68 -0.98 -13.82
C ALA A 181 13.46 -1.68 -12.70
N GLN A 182 14.38 -2.61 -13.03
CA GLN A 182 15.30 -3.20 -12.05
C GLN A 182 16.18 -2.15 -11.36
N GLU A 183 16.61 -1.13 -12.11
CA GLU A 183 17.47 -0.06 -11.60
C GLU A 183 16.66 0.95 -10.77
N ILE A 184 15.45 1.28 -11.24
CA ILE A 184 14.45 2.03 -10.48
C ILE A 184 14.18 1.34 -9.13
N TYR A 185 13.95 0.03 -9.12
CA TYR A 185 13.78 -0.71 -7.88
C TYR A 185 15.03 -0.60 -6.99
N LYS A 186 16.22 -0.92 -7.51
CA LYS A 186 17.47 -0.98 -6.73
C LYS A 186 17.76 0.36 -6.05
N ARG A 187 17.74 1.46 -6.81
CA ARG A 187 18.08 2.80 -6.30
C ARG A 187 16.95 3.47 -5.54
N VAL A 188 15.70 3.30 -5.97
CA VAL A 188 14.57 4.06 -5.41
C VAL A 188 13.77 3.26 -4.38
N PHE A 189 13.39 2.00 -4.63
CA PHE A 189 12.38 1.32 -3.80
C PHE A 189 12.88 0.16 -2.94
N SER A 190 14.13 -0.29 -3.10
CA SER A 190 14.69 -1.45 -2.38
C SER A 190 14.50 -1.33 -0.85
N ARG A 191 14.87 -0.19 -0.24
CA ARG A 191 14.65 0.08 1.20
C ARG A 191 13.19 -0.15 1.62
N PHE A 192 12.24 0.43 0.89
CA PHE A 192 10.81 0.31 1.20
C PHE A 192 10.37 -1.16 1.22
N PHE A 193 10.68 -1.91 0.16
CA PHE A 193 10.24 -3.30 0.05
C PHE A 193 10.92 -4.23 1.06
N ARG A 194 12.23 -4.04 1.28
CA ARG A 194 12.99 -4.73 2.32
C ARG A 194 12.41 -4.47 3.72
N LEU A 195 12.03 -3.21 4.03
CA LEU A 195 11.38 -2.87 5.30
C LEU A 195 10.01 -3.53 5.44
N MET A 196 9.16 -3.49 4.41
CA MET A 196 7.86 -4.17 4.44
C MET A 196 8.01 -5.68 4.67
N SER A 197 8.98 -6.32 4.01
CA SER A 197 9.31 -7.74 4.17
C SER A 197 9.84 -8.07 5.57
N ALA A 198 10.71 -7.22 6.12
CA ALA A 198 11.25 -7.38 7.47
C ALA A 198 10.16 -7.21 8.54
N ALA A 199 9.26 -6.24 8.39
CA ALA A 199 8.14 -5.99 9.30
C ALA A 199 7.13 -7.16 9.35
N TYR A 200 6.81 -7.77 8.21
CA TYR A 200 5.95 -8.96 8.17
C TYR A 200 6.60 -10.14 8.90
N ARG A 201 7.87 -10.44 8.60
CA ARG A 201 8.62 -11.54 9.20
C ARG A 201 8.90 -11.33 10.69
N TYR A 202 9.08 -10.09 11.14
CA TYR A 202 9.17 -9.73 12.56
C TYR A 202 7.89 -10.11 13.31
N LEU A 203 6.72 -9.70 12.79
CA LEU A 203 5.43 -10.03 13.40
C LEU A 203 5.10 -11.53 13.35
N LYS A 204 5.48 -12.22 12.27
CA LYS A 204 5.32 -13.68 12.15
C LYS A 204 6.16 -14.48 13.16
N ARG A 205 7.30 -13.94 13.63
CA ARG A 205 8.19 -14.57 14.62
C ARG A 205 7.89 -14.20 16.08
N LYS A 206 6.96 -13.28 16.36
CA LYS A 206 6.50 -13.00 17.73
C LYS A 206 5.71 -14.19 18.28
N ARG A 207 5.72 -14.39 19.61
CA ARG A 207 4.85 -15.36 20.30
C ARG A 207 3.38 -15.08 19.96
N GLY A 208 2.63 -16.08 19.49
CA GLY A 208 1.26 -15.91 18.96
C GLY A 208 1.17 -15.30 17.55
N GLY A 209 2.28 -14.86 16.98
CA GLY A 209 2.41 -14.37 15.61
C GLY A 209 1.60 -13.12 15.28
N LEU A 210 1.45 -12.90 13.97
CA LEU A 210 0.82 -11.72 13.38
C LEU A 210 -0.63 -11.51 13.83
N ALA A 211 -1.40 -12.58 14.08
CA ALA A 211 -2.79 -12.49 14.50
C ALA A 211 -2.93 -12.01 15.97
N ALA A 212 -2.08 -12.50 16.87
CA ALA A 212 -2.07 -12.06 18.27
C ALA A 212 -1.68 -10.59 18.40
N GLU A 213 -0.61 -10.16 17.71
CA GLU A 213 -0.21 -8.75 17.68
C GLU A 213 -1.29 -7.83 17.07
N ALA A 214 -2.00 -8.30 16.04
CA ALA A 214 -3.11 -7.56 15.44
C ALA A 214 -4.32 -7.42 16.38
N LYS A 215 -4.63 -8.46 17.17
CA LYS A 215 -5.63 -8.39 18.26
C LYS A 215 -5.19 -7.38 19.32
N ALA A 216 -3.96 -7.46 19.81
CA ALA A 216 -3.42 -6.54 20.81
C ALA A 216 -3.48 -5.07 20.36
N TYR A 217 -3.10 -4.79 19.11
CA TYR A 217 -3.24 -3.46 18.50
C TYR A 217 -4.69 -2.96 18.48
N ARG A 218 -5.65 -3.80 18.09
CA ARG A 218 -7.08 -3.44 18.11
C ARG A 218 -7.59 -3.17 19.52
N THR A 219 -7.21 -4.01 20.49
CA THR A 219 -7.60 -3.85 21.90
C THR A 219 -7.10 -2.52 22.46
N ASN A 220 -5.85 -2.14 22.19
CA ASN A 220 -5.32 -0.84 22.62
C ASN A 220 -6.07 0.30 21.93
N LEU A 221 -6.15 0.32 20.59
CA LEU A 221 -6.83 1.41 19.88
C LEU A 221 -8.28 1.66 20.33
N VAL A 222 -9.05 0.59 20.56
CA VAL A 222 -10.47 0.71 20.91
C VAL A 222 -10.66 0.91 22.42
N GLY A 223 -9.88 0.21 23.25
CA GLY A 223 -10.04 0.19 24.70
C GLY A 223 -9.40 1.37 25.44
N THR A 224 -8.16 1.74 25.08
CA THR A 224 -7.41 2.80 25.79
C THR A 224 -7.51 4.18 25.12
N ARG A 225 -8.22 4.27 23.99
CA ARG A 225 -8.32 5.46 23.11
C ARG A 225 -6.97 6.06 22.66
N THR A 226 -5.85 5.34 22.83
CA THR A 226 -4.51 5.82 22.46
C THR A 226 -4.38 5.95 20.94
N ASP A 227 -3.78 7.04 20.46
CA ASP A 227 -3.46 7.18 19.04
C ASP A 227 -2.43 6.11 18.61
N ALA A 228 -2.66 5.49 17.45
CA ALA A 228 -1.71 4.60 16.83
C ALA A 228 -0.34 5.26 16.59
N LEU A 229 -0.29 6.57 16.39
CA LEU A 229 0.95 7.34 16.26
C LEU A 229 1.77 7.38 17.55
N THR A 230 1.14 7.20 18.72
CA THR A 230 1.81 7.10 20.03
C THR A 230 2.16 5.65 20.36
N TRP A 231 1.20 4.74 20.20
CA TRP A 231 1.36 3.34 20.59
C TRP A 231 2.37 2.57 19.74
N LEU A 232 2.43 2.81 18.42
CA LEU A 232 3.33 2.07 17.53
C LEU A 232 4.82 2.36 17.84
N PRO A 233 5.27 3.62 17.99
CA PRO A 233 6.63 3.91 18.43
C PRO A 233 6.96 3.37 19.82
N GLN A 234 6.06 3.47 20.80
CA GLN A 234 6.29 2.93 22.14
C GLN A 234 6.50 1.40 22.12
N ARG A 235 5.63 0.65 21.43
CA ARG A 235 5.73 -0.82 21.38
C ARG A 235 6.84 -1.36 20.47
N TYR A 236 7.20 -0.62 19.41
CA TYR A 236 8.07 -1.13 18.35
C TYR A 236 9.27 -0.22 17.99
N GLY A 237 9.58 0.80 18.78
CA GLY A 237 10.66 1.76 18.49
C GLY A 237 12.06 1.12 18.35
N GLY A 238 12.31 0.03 19.09
CA GLY A 238 13.53 -0.79 18.95
C GLY A 238 13.46 -1.87 17.86
N ALA A 239 12.34 -2.03 17.17
CA ALA A 239 12.19 -3.07 16.15
C ALA A 239 12.95 -2.71 14.86
N LEU A 240 13.64 -3.70 14.27
CA LEU A 240 14.31 -3.59 12.96
C LEU A 240 15.31 -2.42 12.87
N PRO A 241 16.35 -2.37 13.73
CA PRO A 241 17.28 -1.24 13.82
C PRO A 241 17.96 -0.88 12.49
N ALA A 242 18.20 -1.86 11.62
CA ALA A 242 18.74 -1.69 10.26
C ALA A 242 17.91 -0.79 9.31
N PHE A 243 16.70 -0.38 9.70
CA PHE A 243 15.84 0.53 8.93
C PHE A 243 15.54 1.85 9.64
N ARG A 244 16.25 2.17 10.74
CA ARG A 244 16.16 3.46 11.44
C ARG A 244 16.41 4.63 10.46
N THR A 245 15.77 5.76 10.73
CA THR A 245 15.78 6.96 9.91
C THR A 245 15.43 8.16 10.78
N SER A 246 16.13 9.28 10.62
CA SER A 246 15.86 10.55 11.29
C SER A 246 14.89 11.46 10.53
N ALA A 247 14.70 11.22 9.22
CA ALA A 247 13.80 12.03 8.39
C ALA A 247 12.33 11.81 8.78
N GLY A 248 11.63 12.87 9.21
CA GLY A 248 10.33 12.78 9.88
C GLY A 248 9.18 12.17 9.05
N SER A 249 9.14 12.39 7.74
CA SER A 249 8.11 11.81 6.85
C SER A 249 8.40 10.36 6.42
N ALA A 250 9.55 9.81 6.82
CA ALA A 250 10.00 8.52 6.36
C ALA A 250 9.22 7.35 7.01
N LEU A 251 9.03 6.29 6.23
CA LEU A 251 8.52 5.01 6.70
C LEU A 251 9.52 4.40 7.69
N THR A 252 9.13 4.41 8.96
CA THR A 252 9.83 3.76 10.07
C THR A 252 9.36 2.32 10.25
N ALA A 253 10.10 1.53 11.05
CA ALA A 253 9.70 0.17 11.41
C ALA A 253 8.36 0.10 12.17
N PRO A 254 8.07 0.94 13.19
CA PRO A 254 6.74 1.07 13.78
C PRO A 254 5.61 1.28 12.77
N MET A 255 5.81 2.13 11.76
CA MET A 255 4.80 2.39 10.72
C MET A 255 4.59 1.19 9.80
N ALA A 256 5.68 0.52 9.38
CA ALA A 256 5.60 -0.69 8.56
C ALA A 256 4.97 -1.87 9.32
N ILE A 257 5.20 -1.97 10.63
CA ILE A 257 4.54 -2.92 11.53
C ILE A 257 3.05 -2.58 11.65
N GLY A 258 2.70 -1.34 11.99
CA GLY A 258 1.31 -0.88 12.12
C GLY A 258 0.48 -1.08 10.85
N PHE A 259 1.12 -0.95 9.68
CA PHE A 259 0.51 -1.36 8.41
C PHE A 259 0.08 -2.83 8.42
N TRP A 260 0.98 -3.77 8.72
CA TRP A 260 0.67 -5.21 8.71
C TRP A 260 -0.38 -5.62 9.75
N LEU A 261 -0.41 -4.96 10.90
CA LEU A 261 -1.44 -5.19 11.92
C LEU A 261 -2.84 -4.83 11.38
N ARG A 262 -2.98 -3.67 10.72
CA ARG A 262 -4.25 -3.23 10.10
C ARG A 262 -4.68 -4.12 8.94
N ARG A 263 -3.74 -4.58 8.12
CA ARG A 263 -4.01 -5.49 6.99
C ARG A 263 -4.36 -6.91 7.45
N THR A 264 -3.93 -7.31 8.63
CA THR A 264 -4.40 -8.55 9.27
C THR A 264 -5.85 -8.39 9.71
N LEU A 265 -6.19 -7.27 10.35
CA LEU A 265 -7.54 -6.95 10.81
C LEU A 265 -8.57 -6.74 9.68
N ASP A 266 -8.16 -6.32 8.48
CA ASP A 266 -9.07 -6.23 7.30
C ASP A 266 -9.05 -7.47 6.38
N GLY A 267 -8.25 -8.48 6.75
CA GLY A 267 -8.15 -9.76 6.05
C GLY A 267 -7.36 -9.72 4.73
N THR A 268 -6.59 -8.66 4.46
CA THR A 268 -5.83 -8.54 3.19
C THR A 268 -4.32 -8.82 3.31
N ALA A 269 -3.78 -8.96 4.52
CA ALA A 269 -2.36 -9.27 4.77
C ALA A 269 -1.83 -10.48 3.99
N GLY A 270 -2.63 -11.54 3.80
CA GLY A 270 -2.20 -12.73 3.06
C GLY A 270 -1.96 -12.47 1.57
N GLU A 271 -2.88 -11.77 0.90
CA GLU A 271 -2.75 -11.40 -0.51
C GLU A 271 -1.67 -10.33 -0.73
N LEU A 272 -1.51 -9.45 0.25
CA LEU A 272 -0.39 -8.52 0.37
C LEU A 272 0.97 -9.22 0.42
N HIS A 273 1.10 -10.22 1.28
CA HIS A 273 2.33 -11.00 1.39
C HIS A 273 2.63 -11.71 0.06
N LYS A 274 1.64 -12.34 -0.59
CA LYS A 274 1.80 -12.94 -1.93
C LYS A 274 2.35 -11.93 -2.95
N GLY A 275 1.79 -10.72 -2.98
CA GLY A 275 2.25 -9.64 -3.86
C GLY A 275 3.68 -9.20 -3.57
N LEU A 276 4.03 -9.07 -2.28
CA LEU A 276 5.38 -8.72 -1.83
C LEU A 276 6.40 -9.83 -2.13
N THR A 277 6.09 -11.10 -1.86
CA THR A 277 6.94 -12.24 -2.21
C THR A 277 7.20 -12.28 -3.71
N LYS A 278 6.17 -12.15 -4.55
CA LYS A 278 6.33 -12.09 -6.01
C LYS A 278 7.28 -10.98 -6.45
N LEU A 279 7.18 -9.82 -5.82
CA LEU A 279 8.03 -8.66 -6.08
C LEU A 279 9.48 -8.90 -5.66
N MET A 280 9.70 -9.40 -4.44
CA MET A 280 11.05 -9.65 -3.90
C MET A 280 11.77 -10.76 -4.65
N THR A 281 11.11 -11.89 -4.95
CA THR A 281 11.68 -13.00 -5.75
C THR A 281 12.11 -12.59 -7.16
N LEU A 282 11.56 -11.50 -7.67
CA LEU A 282 11.75 -11.03 -9.05
C LEU A 282 12.74 -9.85 -9.17
N PHE A 283 12.92 -9.06 -8.12
CA PHE A 283 13.79 -7.87 -8.14
C PHE A 283 14.97 -7.91 -7.18
N ASP A 284 14.90 -8.77 -6.15
CA ASP A 284 15.82 -8.75 -5.02
C ASP A 284 15.95 -10.14 -4.41
N ARG A 285 16.01 -11.16 -5.27
CA ARG A 285 16.01 -12.58 -4.89
C ARG A 285 17.12 -12.90 -3.89
N GLY A 286 18.32 -12.37 -4.09
CA GLY A 286 19.45 -12.58 -3.17
C GLY A 286 19.15 -12.11 -1.75
N TRP A 287 18.58 -10.91 -1.58
CA TRP A 287 18.17 -10.42 -0.26
C TRP A 287 16.98 -11.20 0.30
N TRP A 288 16.02 -11.57 -0.56
CA TRP A 288 14.85 -12.34 -0.15
C TRP A 288 15.28 -13.70 0.43
N THR A 289 16.07 -14.48 -0.31
CA THR A 289 16.61 -15.76 0.12
C THR A 289 17.49 -15.62 1.37
N LYS A 290 18.49 -14.72 1.38
CA LYS A 290 19.41 -14.54 2.51
C LYS A 290 18.71 -14.15 3.82
N HIS A 291 17.52 -13.54 3.77
CA HIS A 291 16.81 -13.09 4.97
C HIS A 291 15.48 -13.83 5.19
N GLY A 292 15.31 -14.97 4.52
CA GLY A 292 14.14 -15.84 4.62
C GLY A 292 13.30 -15.83 3.35
N ALA A 293 13.63 -16.74 2.43
CA ALA A 293 12.58 -17.57 1.84
C ALA A 293 11.80 -18.25 3.01
N PRO A 294 10.48 -18.43 2.88
CA PRO A 294 9.65 -18.97 3.97
C PRO A 294 10.05 -20.40 4.37
#